data_AF-A0A132EUV9-F1
#
_entry.id   AF-A0A132EUV9-F1
#
_cell.length_a   1.000
_cell.length_b   1.000
_cell.length_c   1.000
_cell.angle_alpha   90.00
_cell.angle_beta   90.00
_cell.angle_gamma   90.00
#
_symmetry.space_group_name_H-M   'P 1'
#
loop_
_entity.id
_entity.type
_entity.pdbx_description
1 polymer ?
#
loop_
_entity_poly.entity_id
_entity_poly.type
_entity_poly.pdbx_seq_one_letter_code
_entity_poly.pdbx_strand_id
1 'polypeptide(L)'
;MRPPSAAIPGWELASSPFHAGELAVQQRAGVIDAASAVGLRGIRRFMPDQHRAFHAQLPFFVLGGVDDDGQPWATLRVGEPGFVSSPDARTLRIAGHALPGDPLAGAWRPGALLGGLGIEFATRRRNRVNGVVQAVDGDALTVVVEQSFGNCAKYIQARTPSFVPRDAAAQSAPQRSDRLGDADVALLAGADTFFIASANGSADAGVARGADVSHRGGMPGFVRVDDARTLTTPDFSGNRLFNTLGNLQLDPRAGLLFVDFERGDLLHVAARAEIVWDGPLVESFAGAQRVVRFHLQEVRRSAAVLPFRWSAVERAPQFA
;
A
#
# COMPACT_ATOMS: atom_id res chain seq x y z
N MET A 1 -35.93 18.93 -2.87
CA MET A 1 -35.45 17.61 -2.42
C MET A 1 -34.42 17.13 -3.42
N ARG A 2 -33.15 16.90 -3.03
CA ARG A 2 -32.24 16.12 -3.88
C ARG A 2 -32.84 14.72 -4.03
N PRO A 3 -32.93 14.14 -5.23
CA PRO A 3 -33.34 12.76 -5.36
C PRO A 3 -32.44 11.88 -4.48
N PRO A 4 -32.96 10.80 -3.87
CA PRO A 4 -32.11 9.85 -3.18
C PRO A 4 -31.03 9.41 -4.16
N SER A 5 -29.76 9.61 -3.78
CA SER A 5 -28.64 9.13 -4.58
C SER A 5 -28.86 7.64 -4.81
N ALA A 6 -28.93 7.21 -6.07
CA ALA A 6 -29.01 5.80 -6.40
C ALA A 6 -27.88 5.06 -5.66
N ALA A 7 -28.21 3.93 -5.04
CA ALA A 7 -27.23 3.12 -4.33
C ALA A 7 -26.12 2.71 -5.31
N ILE A 8 -24.86 3.03 -4.98
CA ILE A 8 -23.72 2.70 -5.85
C ILE A 8 -23.53 1.19 -5.80
N PRO A 9 -23.71 0.46 -6.91
CA PRO A 9 -23.65 -1.01 -6.93
C PRO A 9 -22.27 -1.49 -6.46
N GLY A 10 -22.26 -2.66 -5.82
CA GLY A 10 -21.05 -3.32 -5.33
C GLY A 10 -20.45 -4.25 -6.38
N TRP A 11 -20.06 -5.45 -5.94
CA TRP A 11 -19.49 -6.47 -6.80
C TRP A 11 -20.55 -7.03 -7.76
N GLU A 12 -20.24 -7.06 -9.05
CA GLU A 12 -21.20 -7.38 -10.12
C GLU A 12 -21.05 -8.79 -10.70
N LEU A 13 -20.01 -9.53 -10.31
CA LEU A 13 -19.75 -10.87 -10.85
C LEU A 13 -20.32 -11.95 -9.93
N ALA A 14 -20.69 -13.08 -10.53
CA ALA A 14 -21.11 -14.27 -9.78
C ALA A 14 -19.94 -14.94 -9.04
N SER A 15 -18.71 -14.81 -9.57
CA SER A 15 -17.50 -15.27 -8.89
C SER A 15 -17.16 -14.38 -7.70
N SER A 16 -16.52 -14.95 -6.67
CA SER A 16 -16.04 -14.21 -5.51
C SER A 16 -15.06 -13.10 -5.92
N PRO A 17 -15.07 -11.92 -5.26
CA PRO A 17 -14.01 -10.92 -5.41
C PRO A 17 -12.70 -11.34 -4.73
N PHE A 18 -12.71 -12.47 -3.99
CA PHE A 18 -11.58 -12.98 -3.23
C PHE A 18 -10.96 -14.21 -3.88
N HIS A 19 -9.63 -14.31 -3.83
CA HIS A 19 -8.90 -15.51 -4.22
C HIS A 19 -8.71 -16.47 -3.03
N ALA A 20 -8.21 -17.69 -3.32
CA ALA A 20 -8.08 -18.77 -2.34
C ALA A 20 -7.27 -18.40 -1.08
N GLY A 21 -6.25 -17.54 -1.22
CA GLY A 21 -5.41 -17.09 -0.10
C GLY A 21 -6.18 -16.20 0.88
N GLU A 22 -6.93 -15.23 0.37
CA GLU A 22 -7.81 -14.39 1.19
C GLU A 22 -8.87 -15.23 1.90
N LEU A 23 -9.50 -16.16 1.18
CA LEU A 23 -10.49 -17.07 1.75
C LEU A 23 -9.90 -17.94 2.87
N ALA A 24 -8.69 -18.46 2.70
CA ALA A 24 -8.00 -19.25 3.73
C ALA A 24 -7.70 -18.41 4.99
N VAL A 25 -7.25 -17.17 4.82
CA VAL A 25 -6.99 -16.24 5.94
C VAL A 25 -8.30 -15.83 6.63
N GLN A 26 -9.36 -15.57 5.86
CA GLN A 26 -10.70 -15.25 6.38
C GLN A 26 -11.29 -16.42 7.16
N GLN A 27 -11.12 -17.65 6.68
CA GLN A 27 -11.52 -18.89 7.36
C GLN A 27 -10.79 -19.04 8.67
N ARG A 28 -9.46 -18.94 8.66
CA ARG A 28 -8.64 -19.07 9.87
C ARG A 28 -8.95 -17.98 10.89
N ALA A 29 -9.30 -16.78 10.43
CA ALA A 29 -9.72 -15.68 11.30
C ALA A 29 -11.19 -15.77 11.75
N GLY A 30 -11.97 -16.74 11.28
CA GLY A 30 -13.37 -16.92 11.65
C GLY A 30 -14.31 -15.80 11.16
N VAL A 31 -14.02 -15.18 10.01
CA VAL A 31 -14.75 -13.99 9.51
C VAL A 31 -15.18 -14.08 8.05
N ILE A 32 -15.27 -15.27 7.45
CA ILE A 32 -15.67 -15.46 6.04
C ILE A 32 -16.95 -14.70 5.71
N ASP A 33 -18.03 -14.88 6.48
CA ASP A 33 -19.33 -14.27 6.19
C ASP A 33 -19.27 -12.74 6.26
N ALA A 34 -18.57 -12.21 7.26
CA ALA A 34 -18.38 -10.77 7.40
C ALA A 34 -17.52 -10.19 6.27
N ALA A 35 -16.45 -10.89 5.88
CA ALA A 35 -15.58 -10.50 4.77
C ALA A 35 -16.34 -10.53 3.44
N SER A 36 -17.12 -11.57 3.19
CA SER A 36 -18.02 -11.70 2.03
C SER A 36 -19.01 -10.54 1.95
N ALA A 37 -19.72 -10.26 3.06
CA ALA A 37 -20.68 -9.16 3.11
C ALA A 37 -20.03 -7.78 2.88
N VAL A 38 -18.80 -7.56 3.35
CA VAL A 38 -18.06 -6.31 3.11
C VAL A 38 -17.55 -6.25 1.67
N GLY A 39 -16.98 -7.34 1.16
CA GLY A 39 -16.45 -7.46 -0.20
C GLY A 39 -17.51 -7.22 -1.27
N LEU A 40 -18.63 -7.94 -1.19
CA LEU A 40 -19.73 -7.85 -2.16
C LEU A 40 -20.37 -6.45 -2.21
N ARG A 41 -20.39 -5.71 -1.09
CA ARG A 41 -20.91 -4.33 -1.04
C ARG A 41 -19.87 -3.27 -1.38
N GLY A 42 -18.60 -3.53 -1.06
CA GLY A 42 -17.54 -2.54 -1.06
C GLY A 42 -16.65 -2.56 -2.30
N ILE A 43 -16.35 -3.74 -2.85
CA ILE A 43 -15.44 -3.93 -3.98
C ILE A 43 -16.22 -3.73 -5.29
N ARG A 44 -15.66 -2.95 -6.20
CA ARG A 44 -16.27 -2.59 -7.48
C ARG A 44 -15.25 -2.77 -8.61
N ARG A 45 -15.73 -3.09 -9.81
CA ARG A 45 -14.89 -3.15 -11.03
C ARG A 45 -14.77 -1.79 -11.74
N PHE A 46 -15.08 -0.73 -11.02
CA PHE A 46 -14.99 0.65 -11.47
C PHE A 46 -14.75 1.55 -10.25
N MET A 47 -14.22 2.74 -10.49
CA MET A 47 -14.05 3.79 -9.50
C MET A 47 -15.32 4.65 -9.45
N PRO A 48 -16.03 4.71 -8.30
CA PRO A 48 -17.05 5.72 -8.08
C PRO A 48 -16.48 7.13 -8.28
N ASP A 49 -17.32 8.09 -8.68
CA ASP A 49 -16.87 9.49 -8.90
C ASP A 49 -16.17 10.09 -7.67
N GLN A 50 -16.60 9.70 -6.47
CA GLN A 50 -15.96 10.12 -5.23
C GLN A 50 -14.51 9.60 -5.09
N HIS A 51 -14.19 8.42 -5.64
CA HIS A 51 -12.82 7.89 -5.68
C HIS A 51 -12.00 8.60 -6.76
N ARG A 52 -12.59 8.84 -7.93
CA ARG A 52 -11.94 9.53 -9.06
C ARG A 52 -11.53 10.96 -8.65
N ALA A 53 -12.47 11.73 -8.10
CA ALA A 53 -12.19 13.07 -7.59
C ALA A 53 -11.16 13.06 -6.46
N PHE A 54 -11.24 12.07 -5.56
CA PHE A 54 -10.27 11.92 -4.49
C PHE A 54 -8.86 11.58 -4.98
N HIS A 55 -8.68 10.71 -5.97
CA HIS A 55 -7.35 10.44 -6.49
C HIS A 55 -6.76 11.68 -7.18
N ALA A 56 -7.59 12.46 -7.88
CA ALA A 56 -7.16 13.64 -8.61
C ALA A 56 -6.66 14.79 -7.72
N GLN A 57 -7.12 14.91 -6.46
CA GLN A 57 -6.64 15.97 -5.57
C GLN A 57 -5.30 15.66 -4.88
N LEU A 58 -4.83 14.41 -4.92
CA LEU A 58 -3.67 14.00 -4.13
C LEU A 58 -2.36 14.52 -4.73
N PRO A 59 -1.39 14.93 -3.89
CA PRO A 59 -0.07 15.36 -4.35
C PRO A 59 0.92 14.18 -4.52
N PHE A 60 0.53 12.98 -4.07
CA PHE A 60 1.27 11.74 -4.29
C PHE A 60 0.31 10.56 -4.36
N PHE A 61 0.80 9.45 -4.90
CA PHE A 61 0.03 8.22 -5.05
C PHE A 61 0.93 7.02 -4.78
N VAL A 62 0.45 6.09 -3.96
CA VAL A 62 1.23 4.90 -3.58
C VAL A 62 0.91 3.78 -4.56
N LEU A 63 1.95 3.12 -5.05
CA LEU A 63 1.86 2.03 -6.00
C LEU A 63 2.46 0.76 -5.42
N GLY A 64 1.87 -0.38 -5.77
CA GLY A 64 2.39 -1.71 -5.57
C GLY A 64 2.55 -2.36 -6.93
N GLY A 65 3.75 -2.82 -7.24
CA GLY A 65 4.05 -3.53 -8.48
C GLY A 65 4.94 -4.71 -8.20
N VAL A 66 5.26 -5.45 -9.25
CA VAL A 66 6.15 -6.60 -9.20
C VAL A 66 7.27 -6.33 -10.20
N ASP A 67 8.53 -6.52 -9.79
CA ASP A 67 9.67 -6.43 -10.69
C ASP A 67 9.83 -7.69 -11.56
N ASP A 68 10.87 -7.73 -12.39
CA ASP A 68 11.10 -8.82 -13.33
C ASP A 68 11.47 -10.16 -12.66
N ASP A 69 11.94 -10.12 -11.41
CA ASP A 69 12.24 -11.30 -10.60
C ASP A 69 11.01 -11.79 -9.81
N GLY A 70 9.86 -11.12 -10.00
CA GLY A 70 8.62 -11.44 -9.32
C GLY A 70 8.56 -10.89 -7.89
N GLN A 71 9.49 -10.02 -7.48
CA GLN A 71 9.48 -9.41 -6.15
C GLN A 71 8.50 -8.22 -6.11
N PRO A 72 7.50 -8.24 -5.20
CA PRO A 72 6.63 -7.09 -5.00
C PRO A 72 7.39 -5.91 -4.37
N TRP A 73 7.06 -4.70 -4.77
CA TRP A 73 7.59 -3.46 -4.19
C TRP A 73 6.47 -2.43 -3.99
N ALA A 74 6.48 -1.76 -2.85
CA ALA A 74 5.69 -0.55 -2.63
C ALA A 74 6.55 0.66 -3.03
N THR A 75 5.99 1.61 -3.77
CA THR A 75 6.65 2.86 -4.17
C THR A 75 5.67 4.03 -4.13
N LEU A 76 6.16 5.26 -4.33
CA LEU A 76 5.33 6.45 -4.46
C LEU A 76 5.67 7.19 -5.75
N ARG A 77 4.64 7.78 -6.35
CA ARG A 77 4.79 8.83 -7.35
C ARG A 77 4.28 10.15 -6.82
N VAL A 78 4.95 11.21 -7.22
CA VAL A 78 4.63 12.58 -6.82
C VAL A 78 4.28 13.39 -8.05
N GLY A 79 3.32 14.30 -7.92
CA GLY A 79 2.95 15.25 -8.95
C GLY A 79 1.97 16.29 -8.42
N GLU A 80 1.79 17.36 -9.19
CA GLU A 80 0.75 18.35 -8.91
C GLU A 80 -0.65 17.70 -8.97
N PRO A 81 -1.62 18.15 -8.15
CA PRO A 81 -3.00 17.68 -8.24
C PRO A 81 -3.49 17.64 -9.69
N GLY A 82 -4.08 16.50 -10.08
CA GLY A 82 -4.46 16.17 -11.44
C GLY A 82 -3.47 15.23 -12.16
N PHE A 83 -2.27 14.99 -11.61
CA PHE A 83 -1.32 14.02 -12.17
C PHE A 83 -1.88 12.59 -12.15
N VAL A 84 -2.71 12.28 -11.16
CA VAL A 84 -3.62 11.12 -11.19
C VAL A 84 -4.95 11.60 -11.72
N SER A 85 -5.43 11.00 -12.79
CA SER A 85 -6.70 11.36 -13.40
C SER A 85 -7.41 10.11 -13.90
N SER A 86 -8.66 10.27 -14.32
CA SER A 86 -9.49 9.15 -14.73
C SER A 86 -10.44 9.64 -15.81
N PRO A 87 -10.24 9.28 -17.09
CA PRO A 87 -11.12 9.74 -18.18
C PRO A 87 -12.52 9.14 -18.06
N ASP A 88 -12.64 7.93 -17.51
CA ASP A 88 -13.87 7.20 -17.27
C ASP A 88 -13.75 6.35 -15.98
N ALA A 89 -14.85 5.74 -15.53
CA ALA A 89 -14.87 5.00 -14.26
C ALA A 89 -14.00 3.73 -14.23
N ARG A 90 -13.52 3.23 -15.36
CA ARG A 90 -12.74 1.99 -15.48
C ARG A 90 -11.28 2.24 -15.89
N THR A 91 -10.90 3.49 -16.10
CA THR A 91 -9.54 3.86 -16.51
C THR A 91 -8.94 4.85 -15.52
N LEU A 92 -7.73 4.57 -15.06
CA LEU A 92 -6.91 5.45 -14.24
C LEU A 92 -5.63 5.80 -14.99
N ARG A 93 -5.28 7.09 -15.03
CA ARG A 93 -4.03 7.59 -15.60
C ARG A 93 -3.16 8.20 -14.51
N ILE A 94 -1.87 7.87 -14.48
CA ILE A 94 -0.90 8.32 -13.46
C ILE A 94 0.33 8.89 -14.19
N ALA A 95 0.47 10.21 -14.23
CA ALA A 95 1.50 10.91 -15.02
C ALA A 95 2.87 11.05 -14.34
N GLY A 96 2.91 11.03 -13.00
CA GLY A 96 4.10 11.39 -12.22
C GLY A 96 5.29 10.44 -12.43
N HIS A 97 6.49 10.92 -12.13
CA HIS A 97 7.74 10.19 -12.35
C HIS A 97 8.10 9.27 -11.19
N ALA A 98 8.89 8.24 -11.46
CA ALA A 98 9.54 7.45 -10.42
C ALA A 98 10.51 8.34 -9.62
N LEU A 99 10.55 8.17 -8.30
CA LEU A 99 11.52 8.86 -7.46
C LEU A 99 12.91 8.21 -7.61
N PRO A 100 14.02 8.95 -7.37
CA PRO A 100 15.35 8.35 -7.43
C PRO A 100 15.49 7.15 -6.49
N GLY A 101 15.98 6.04 -7.05
CA GLY A 101 16.12 4.77 -6.36
C GLY A 101 14.84 3.95 -6.21
N ASP A 102 13.74 4.34 -6.87
CA ASP A 102 12.51 3.55 -6.95
C ASP A 102 12.80 2.14 -7.51
N PRO A 103 12.49 1.08 -6.77
CA PRO A 103 12.73 -0.29 -7.21
C PRO A 103 11.92 -0.74 -8.42
N LEU A 104 10.82 -0.05 -8.74
CA LEU A 104 9.96 -0.30 -9.90
C LEU A 104 10.23 0.65 -11.06
N ALA A 105 11.31 1.46 -11.00
CA ALA A 105 11.75 2.25 -12.13
C ALA A 105 12.07 1.32 -13.32
N GLY A 106 11.37 1.51 -14.44
CA GLY A 106 11.49 0.67 -15.64
C GLY A 106 10.74 -0.67 -15.61
N ALA A 107 10.10 -1.05 -14.49
CA ALA A 107 9.36 -2.31 -14.39
C ALA A 107 7.97 -2.25 -15.06
N TRP A 108 7.41 -1.05 -15.19
CA TRP A 108 6.06 -0.85 -15.73
C TRP A 108 6.00 -1.10 -17.24
N ARG A 109 5.09 -1.96 -17.66
CA ARG A 109 4.82 -2.32 -19.06
C ARG A 109 3.37 -2.74 -19.23
N PRO A 110 2.80 -2.71 -20.45
CA PRO A 110 1.50 -3.30 -20.71
C PRO A 110 1.41 -4.73 -20.15
N GLY A 111 0.33 -5.04 -19.42
CA GLY A 111 0.12 -6.31 -18.73
C GLY A 111 0.68 -6.38 -17.30
N ALA A 112 1.47 -5.39 -16.87
CA ALA A 112 1.97 -5.34 -15.49
C ALA A 112 0.81 -5.18 -14.48
N LEU A 113 0.86 -5.97 -13.41
CA LEU A 113 -0.09 -5.88 -12.31
C LEU A 113 0.22 -4.64 -11.46
N LEU A 114 -0.82 -3.88 -11.12
CA LEU A 114 -0.69 -2.67 -10.32
C LEU A 114 -1.70 -2.65 -9.18
N GLY A 115 -1.19 -2.53 -7.96
CA GLY A 115 -1.95 -2.09 -6.80
C GLY A 115 -1.78 -0.59 -6.62
N GLY A 116 -2.87 0.12 -6.34
CA GLY A 116 -2.87 1.57 -6.18
C GLY A 116 -3.59 1.97 -4.90
N LEU A 117 -3.01 2.94 -4.19
CA LEU A 117 -3.58 3.49 -2.96
C LEU A 117 -3.46 5.01 -2.98
N GLY A 118 -4.63 5.66 -3.08
CA GLY A 118 -4.75 7.06 -2.72
C GLY A 118 -4.92 7.19 -1.21
N ILE A 119 -4.10 8.02 -0.57
CA ILE A 119 -4.18 8.29 0.87
C ILE A 119 -3.96 9.78 1.12
N GLU A 120 -4.87 10.38 1.89
CA GLU A 120 -4.77 11.75 2.37
C GLU A 120 -4.66 11.71 3.90
N PHE A 121 -3.46 11.98 4.40
CA PHE A 121 -3.17 11.88 5.83
C PHE A 121 -4.01 12.86 6.66
N ALA A 122 -4.16 14.12 6.20
CA ALA A 122 -4.90 15.15 6.91
C ALA A 122 -6.35 14.76 7.25
N THR A 123 -7.07 14.16 6.30
CA THR A 123 -8.46 13.70 6.49
C THR A 123 -8.56 12.24 6.89
N ARG A 124 -7.41 11.53 6.94
CA ARG A 124 -7.32 10.09 7.18
C ARG A 124 -8.16 9.28 6.19
N ARG A 125 -8.33 9.80 4.97
CA ARG A 125 -9.07 9.13 3.91
C ARG A 125 -8.11 8.27 3.09
N ARG A 126 -8.53 7.05 2.76
CA ARG A 126 -7.81 6.20 1.82
C ARG A 126 -8.77 5.42 0.93
N ASN A 127 -8.47 5.39 -0.36
CA ASN A 127 -9.18 4.61 -1.36
C ASN A 127 -8.20 3.81 -2.18
N ARG A 128 -8.62 2.62 -2.55
CA ARG A 128 -7.82 1.65 -3.27
C ARG A 128 -8.29 1.52 -4.71
N VAL A 129 -7.35 1.23 -5.59
CA VAL A 129 -7.59 0.86 -6.98
C VAL A 129 -6.53 -0.15 -7.42
N ASN A 130 -6.94 -1.36 -7.76
CA ASN A 130 -6.07 -2.38 -8.34
C ASN A 130 -6.45 -2.59 -9.80
N GLY A 131 -5.49 -2.97 -10.62
CA GLY A 131 -5.72 -3.19 -12.04
C GLY A 131 -4.48 -3.62 -12.81
N VAL A 132 -4.56 -3.48 -14.13
CA VAL A 132 -3.52 -3.87 -15.06
C VAL A 132 -3.10 -2.68 -15.89
N VAL A 133 -1.79 -2.47 -16.04
CA VAL A 133 -1.24 -1.45 -16.92
C VAL A 133 -1.62 -1.77 -18.36
N GLN A 134 -2.34 -0.86 -19.02
CA GLN A 134 -2.71 -0.95 -20.43
C GLN A 134 -1.64 -0.38 -21.34
N ALA A 135 -1.11 0.79 -20.96
CA ALA A 135 -0.16 1.55 -21.75
C ALA A 135 0.80 2.33 -20.84
N VAL A 136 2.00 2.58 -21.38
CA VAL A 136 3.04 3.38 -20.75
C VAL A 136 3.50 4.43 -21.76
N ASP A 137 3.24 5.70 -21.45
CA ASP A 137 3.59 6.84 -22.30
C ASP A 137 4.65 7.70 -21.60
N GLY A 138 5.92 7.44 -21.91
CA GLY A 138 7.03 7.95 -21.09
C GLY A 138 6.96 7.34 -19.69
N ASP A 139 6.85 8.16 -18.65
CA ASP A 139 6.60 7.67 -17.29
C ASP A 139 5.13 7.45 -16.98
N ALA A 140 4.21 7.99 -17.78
CA ALA A 140 2.79 7.95 -17.47
C ALA A 140 2.20 6.55 -17.65
N LEU A 141 1.44 6.08 -16.66
CA LEU A 141 0.74 4.80 -16.69
C LEU A 141 -0.73 5.01 -17.01
N THR A 142 -1.27 4.23 -17.93
CA THR A 142 -2.71 4.06 -18.10
C THR A 142 -3.09 2.68 -17.60
N VAL A 143 -4.04 2.59 -16.67
CA VAL A 143 -4.41 1.37 -15.94
C VAL A 143 -5.88 1.07 -16.15
N VAL A 144 -6.18 -0.16 -16.56
CA VAL A 144 -7.54 -0.71 -16.52
C VAL A 144 -7.85 -1.10 -15.09
N VAL A 145 -8.89 -0.51 -14.51
CA VAL A 145 -9.33 -0.80 -13.15
C VAL A 145 -10.07 -2.13 -13.10
N GLU A 146 -9.63 -3.00 -12.20
CA GLU A 146 -10.29 -4.29 -11.94
C GLU A 146 -10.98 -4.30 -10.58
N GLN A 147 -10.43 -3.58 -9.60
CA GLN A 147 -11.02 -3.44 -8.27
C GLN A 147 -10.83 -2.01 -7.74
N SER A 148 -11.87 -1.43 -7.15
CA SER A 148 -11.77 -0.20 -6.38
C SER A 148 -12.71 -0.23 -5.18
N PHE A 149 -12.20 0.21 -4.03
CA PHE A 149 -12.94 0.23 -2.77
C PHE A 149 -12.30 1.21 -1.77
N GLY A 150 -13.12 1.76 -0.88
CA GLY A 150 -12.65 2.57 0.24
C GLY A 150 -12.18 1.68 1.39
N ASN A 151 -11.27 2.19 2.23
CA ASN A 151 -10.96 1.57 3.51
C ASN A 151 -11.20 2.55 4.66
N CYS A 152 -11.38 2.00 5.87
CA CYS A 152 -11.60 2.81 7.06
C CYS A 152 -10.37 3.67 7.41
N ALA A 153 -10.59 4.78 8.11
CA ALA A 153 -9.55 5.71 8.53
C ALA A 153 -8.62 5.18 9.64
N LYS A 154 -8.82 3.93 10.11
CA LYS A 154 -8.12 3.38 11.27
C LYS A 154 -6.60 3.44 11.08
N TYR A 155 -5.93 3.87 12.15
CA TYR A 155 -4.47 3.90 12.32
C TYR A 155 -3.71 4.84 11.37
N ILE A 156 -4.41 5.74 10.66
CA ILE A 156 -3.74 6.78 9.87
C ILE A 156 -3.47 7.96 10.80
N GLN A 157 -2.19 8.21 11.06
CA GLN A 157 -1.73 9.39 11.78
C GLN A 157 -1.88 10.61 10.86
N ALA A 158 -2.53 11.67 11.32
CA ALA A 158 -2.76 12.84 10.46
C ALA A 158 -1.52 13.73 10.39
N ARG A 159 -1.28 14.23 9.18
CA ARG A 159 -0.21 15.17 8.84
C ARG A 159 -0.55 15.83 7.49
N THR A 160 -0.12 17.06 7.31
CA THR A 160 -0.38 17.83 6.08
C THR A 160 0.95 18.02 5.32
N PRO A 161 1.03 17.62 4.04
CA PRO A 161 2.23 17.86 3.24
C PRO A 161 2.29 19.33 2.76
N SER A 162 3.50 19.87 2.69
CA SER A 162 3.83 21.08 1.95
C SER A 162 4.94 20.76 0.95
N PHE A 163 4.76 21.16 -0.31
CA PHE A 163 5.74 20.90 -1.35
C PHE A 163 7.02 21.70 -1.09
N VAL A 164 8.17 21.04 -1.21
CA VAL A 164 9.48 21.67 -1.14
C VAL A 164 10.27 21.25 -2.38
N PRO A 165 10.69 22.22 -3.23
CA PRO A 165 11.52 21.92 -4.40
C PRO A 165 12.76 21.13 -4.01
N ARG A 166 13.07 20.07 -4.76
CA ARG A 166 14.33 19.35 -4.58
C ARG A 166 15.42 20.04 -5.38
N ASP A 167 16.62 20.06 -4.81
CA ASP A 167 17.82 20.33 -5.58
C ASP A 167 18.16 19.07 -6.39
N ALA A 168 17.95 19.14 -7.71
CA ALA A 168 18.24 18.03 -8.61
C ALA A 168 19.74 17.68 -8.65
N ALA A 169 20.63 18.61 -8.28
CA ALA A 169 22.07 18.40 -8.25
C ALA A 169 22.55 17.66 -6.98
N ALA A 170 21.74 17.60 -5.93
CA ALA A 170 22.07 16.96 -4.65
C ALA A 170 21.72 15.47 -4.58
N GLN A 171 21.43 14.82 -5.72
CA GLN A 171 21.00 13.42 -5.73
C GLN A 171 22.15 12.47 -5.42
N SER A 172 22.09 11.80 -4.27
CA SER A 172 22.93 10.64 -3.97
C SER A 172 22.31 9.37 -4.57
N ALA A 173 23.15 8.49 -5.12
CA ALA A 173 22.71 7.15 -5.52
C ALA A 173 22.09 6.41 -4.32
N PRO A 174 21.04 5.58 -4.54
CA PRO A 174 20.43 4.81 -3.46
C PRO A 174 21.45 3.85 -2.84
N GLN A 175 21.49 3.79 -1.52
CA GLN A 175 22.30 2.84 -0.78
C GLN A 175 21.58 1.50 -0.77
N ARG A 176 22.30 0.42 -1.09
CA ARG A 176 21.76 -0.94 -1.10
C ARG A 176 22.49 -1.80 -0.08
N SER A 177 21.74 -2.64 0.62
CA SER A 177 22.27 -3.56 1.62
C SER A 177 21.38 -4.79 1.72
N ASP A 178 21.91 -5.86 2.31
CA ASP A 178 21.16 -7.07 2.64
C ASP A 178 20.70 -7.08 4.11
N ARG A 179 21.04 -6.03 4.86
CA ARG A 179 20.76 -5.84 6.29
C ARG A 179 20.51 -4.37 6.61
N LEU A 180 19.81 -4.11 7.70
CA LEU A 180 19.56 -2.78 8.24
C LEU A 180 20.85 -2.18 8.81
N GLY A 181 21.12 -0.93 8.45
CA GLY A 181 22.13 -0.11 9.12
C GLY A 181 21.52 0.74 10.24
N ASP A 182 22.36 1.41 11.03
CA ASP A 182 21.94 2.23 12.17
C ASP A 182 20.91 3.31 11.79
N ALA A 183 21.10 3.94 10.63
CA ALA A 183 20.17 4.96 10.12
C ALA A 183 18.81 4.36 9.75
N ASP A 184 18.76 3.10 9.33
CA ASP A 184 17.51 2.41 8.99
C ASP A 184 16.77 2.02 10.28
N VAL A 185 17.50 1.49 11.27
CA VAL A 185 16.95 1.17 12.59
C VAL A 185 16.36 2.41 13.25
N ALA A 186 17.06 3.55 13.19
CA ALA A 186 16.57 4.82 13.74
C ALA A 186 15.27 5.28 13.06
N LEU A 187 15.19 5.19 11.72
CA LEU A 187 13.97 5.50 10.97
C LEU A 187 12.81 4.59 11.39
N LEU A 188 13.06 3.27 11.44
CA LEU A 188 12.03 2.27 11.76
C LEU A 188 11.51 2.41 13.19
N ALA A 189 12.37 2.74 14.16
CA ALA A 189 11.97 2.98 15.54
C ALA A 189 11.00 4.18 15.67
N GLY A 190 11.20 5.22 14.86
CA GLY A 190 10.33 6.40 14.79
C GLY A 190 9.12 6.26 13.87
N ALA A 191 9.07 5.20 13.04
CA ALA A 191 8.03 5.04 12.04
C ALA A 191 6.66 4.83 12.70
N ASP A 192 5.67 5.57 12.22
CA ASP A 192 4.26 5.43 12.59
C ASP A 192 3.40 4.94 11.42
N THR A 193 4.03 4.78 10.26
CA THR A 193 3.41 4.45 8.98
C THR A 193 4.40 3.68 8.11
N PHE A 194 3.91 2.65 7.42
CA PHE A 194 4.58 2.07 6.26
C PHE A 194 3.56 1.59 5.23
N PHE A 195 4.02 1.35 4.01
CA PHE A 195 3.23 0.72 2.96
C PHE A 195 3.79 -0.66 2.66
N ILE A 196 2.91 -1.62 2.37
CA ILE A 196 3.28 -2.99 2.02
C ILE A 196 2.66 -3.37 0.69
N ALA A 197 3.51 -3.76 -0.25
CA ALA A 197 3.13 -4.40 -1.49
C ALA A 197 3.19 -5.93 -1.35
N SER A 198 2.23 -6.59 -1.96
CA SER A 198 2.14 -8.04 -2.11
C SER A 198 1.43 -8.35 -3.42
N ALA A 199 1.56 -9.56 -3.95
CA ALA A 199 0.89 -9.91 -5.21
C ALA A 199 0.45 -11.37 -5.22
N ASN A 200 -0.60 -11.64 -5.98
CA ASN A 200 -0.96 -12.95 -6.44
C ASN A 200 -1.14 -12.91 -7.96
N GLY A 201 -0.07 -13.29 -8.67
CA GLY A 201 -0.04 -13.34 -10.13
C GLY A 201 -0.57 -14.65 -10.72
N SER A 202 -1.08 -15.59 -9.91
CA SER A 202 -1.59 -16.87 -10.41
C SER A 202 -2.85 -16.68 -11.26
N ALA A 203 -2.95 -17.44 -12.35
CA ALA A 203 -4.16 -17.49 -13.17
C ALA A 203 -5.37 -18.05 -12.38
N ASP A 204 -5.14 -18.93 -11.41
CA ASP A 204 -6.18 -19.53 -10.57
C ASP A 204 -6.89 -18.51 -9.67
N ALA A 205 -6.29 -17.33 -9.47
CA ALA A 205 -6.92 -16.23 -8.77
C ALA A 205 -8.05 -15.56 -9.58
N GLY A 206 -8.14 -15.83 -10.88
CA GLY A 206 -9.16 -15.30 -11.77
C GLY A 206 -9.26 -13.77 -11.67
N VAL A 207 -10.45 -13.26 -11.38
CA VAL A 207 -10.74 -11.82 -11.27
C VAL A 207 -10.18 -11.15 -10.01
N ALA A 208 -9.59 -11.93 -9.10
CA ALA A 208 -8.88 -11.46 -7.92
C ALA A 208 -7.34 -11.54 -8.09
N ARG A 209 -6.86 -11.93 -9.27
CA ARG A 209 -5.44 -11.86 -9.64
C ARG A 209 -4.98 -10.41 -9.62
N GLY A 210 -3.81 -10.12 -9.04
CA GLY A 210 -3.32 -8.75 -9.03
C GLY A 210 -2.16 -8.49 -8.08
N ALA A 211 -1.66 -7.26 -8.15
CA ALA A 211 -0.79 -6.68 -7.15
C ALA A 211 -1.62 -5.80 -6.20
N ASP A 212 -1.12 -5.63 -4.99
CA ASP A 212 -1.77 -4.92 -3.89
C ASP A 212 -0.73 -4.07 -3.17
N VAL A 213 -1.01 -2.79 -2.91
CA VAL A 213 -0.33 -1.97 -1.89
C VAL A 213 -1.27 -1.51 -0.76
N SER A 214 -0.87 -1.69 0.50
CA SER A 214 -1.69 -1.37 1.66
C SER A 214 -0.94 -0.49 2.65
N HIS A 215 -1.65 0.42 3.31
CA HIS A 215 -1.13 1.22 4.42
C HIS A 215 -1.18 0.44 5.73
N ARG A 216 -0.11 0.49 6.51
CA ARG A 216 -0.01 0.02 7.90
C ARG A 216 0.42 1.19 8.77
N GLY A 217 -0.28 1.39 9.88
CA GLY A 217 0.02 2.48 10.81
C GLY A 217 -0.09 2.04 12.25
N GLY A 218 0.64 2.73 13.11
CA GLY A 218 0.79 2.41 14.53
C GLY A 218 1.42 3.57 15.28
N MET A 219 1.66 3.38 16.57
CA MET A 219 2.53 4.28 17.34
C MET A 219 4.00 3.95 17.07
N PRO A 220 4.94 4.92 17.15
CA PRO A 220 6.37 4.63 17.10
C PRO A 220 6.74 3.42 17.97
N GLY A 221 7.53 2.51 17.40
CA GLY A 221 7.82 1.18 17.98
C GLY A 221 6.88 0.05 17.54
N PHE A 222 5.80 0.33 16.80
CA PHE A 222 4.96 -0.74 16.22
C PHE A 222 5.68 -1.56 15.14
N VAL A 223 6.74 -0.99 14.55
CA VAL A 223 7.69 -1.72 13.73
C VAL A 223 8.88 -2.08 14.61
N ARG A 224 8.88 -3.30 15.11
CA ARG A 224 9.98 -3.79 15.96
C ARG A 224 11.08 -4.34 15.07
N VAL A 225 12.29 -3.85 15.27
CA VAL A 225 13.51 -4.45 14.69
C VAL A 225 13.96 -5.55 15.66
N ASP A 226 13.81 -6.81 15.26
CA ASP A 226 14.24 -7.93 16.10
C ASP A 226 15.75 -8.17 15.94
N ASP A 227 16.28 -8.01 14.72
CA ASP A 227 17.70 -8.02 14.40
C ASP A 227 17.98 -7.28 13.07
N ALA A 228 19.24 -7.32 12.60
CA ALA A 228 19.66 -6.62 11.37
C ALA A 228 18.94 -7.09 10.09
N ARG A 229 18.22 -8.21 10.11
CA ARG A 229 17.50 -8.79 8.95
C ARG A 229 16.07 -9.19 9.27
N THR A 230 15.54 -8.84 10.43
CA THR A 230 14.18 -9.22 10.82
C THR A 230 13.41 -8.06 11.42
N LEU A 231 12.24 -7.80 10.84
CA LEU A 231 11.24 -6.86 11.35
C LEU A 231 9.99 -7.62 11.78
N THR A 232 9.34 -7.18 12.85
CA THR A 232 8.01 -7.67 13.25
C THR A 232 7.03 -6.52 13.36
N THR A 233 5.86 -6.68 12.75
CA THR A 233 4.78 -5.68 12.82
C THR A 233 3.45 -6.33 13.20
N PRO A 234 2.59 -5.65 13.96
CA PRO A 234 1.25 -6.14 14.28
C PRO A 234 0.28 -5.95 13.11
N ASP A 235 -0.61 -6.92 12.92
CA ASP A 235 -1.82 -6.74 12.11
C ASP A 235 -3.00 -6.47 13.05
N PHE A 236 -3.41 -5.21 13.08
CA PHE A 236 -4.55 -4.73 13.87
C PHE A 236 -5.88 -4.95 13.14
N SER A 237 -6.99 -4.85 13.88
CA SER A 237 -8.33 -5.02 13.30
C SER A 237 -8.58 -4.08 12.10
N GLY A 238 -8.84 -4.66 10.93
CA GLY A 238 -9.07 -3.95 9.67
C GLY A 238 -10.48 -4.12 9.10
N ASN A 239 -10.57 -4.03 7.77
CA ASN A 239 -11.79 -4.22 6.97
C ASN A 239 -12.16 -5.70 6.73
N ARG A 240 -11.33 -6.64 7.22
CA ARG A 240 -11.48 -8.10 7.09
C ARG A 240 -11.39 -8.64 5.65
N LEU A 241 -10.98 -7.83 4.67
CA LEU A 241 -10.79 -8.30 3.28
C LEU A 241 -9.55 -9.19 3.15
N PHE A 242 -8.51 -8.90 3.94
CA PHE A 242 -7.24 -9.63 3.97
C PHE A 242 -6.46 -9.65 2.66
N ASN A 243 -6.56 -8.63 1.81
CA ASN A 243 -5.83 -8.59 0.52
C ASN A 243 -4.31 -8.84 0.69
N THR A 244 -3.66 -8.15 1.62
CA THR A 244 -2.24 -8.38 1.92
C THR A 244 -1.98 -9.78 2.45
N LEU A 245 -2.64 -10.20 3.54
CA LEU A 245 -2.33 -11.49 4.17
C LEU A 245 -2.72 -12.67 3.28
N GLY A 246 -3.76 -12.53 2.47
CA GLY A 246 -4.19 -13.53 1.50
C GLY A 246 -3.15 -13.73 0.40
N ASN A 247 -2.57 -12.64 -0.13
CA ASN A 247 -1.42 -12.72 -1.02
C ASN A 247 -0.25 -13.42 -0.34
N LEU A 248 0.12 -12.98 0.88
CA LEU A 248 1.25 -13.53 1.64
C LEU A 248 1.09 -15.01 2.03
N GLN A 249 -0.15 -15.48 2.15
CA GLN A 249 -0.47 -16.89 2.40
C GLN A 249 -0.12 -17.80 1.21
N LEU A 250 -0.10 -17.25 -0.02
CA LEU A 250 0.22 -17.98 -1.25
C LEU A 250 1.64 -17.71 -1.74
N ASP A 251 2.11 -16.47 -1.57
CA ASP A 251 3.45 -16.03 -1.92
C ASP A 251 3.99 -15.12 -0.80
N PRO A 252 4.97 -15.58 0.00
CA PRO A 252 5.45 -14.81 1.14
C PRO A 252 6.26 -13.57 0.75
N ARG A 253 6.55 -13.31 -0.53
CA ARG A 253 7.31 -12.12 -0.92
C ARG A 253 6.51 -10.85 -0.66
N ALA A 254 7.14 -9.88 -0.01
CA ALA A 254 6.57 -8.59 0.35
C ALA A 254 7.56 -7.46 0.06
N GLY A 255 7.04 -6.31 -0.37
CA GLY A 255 7.80 -5.09 -0.53
C GLY A 255 7.32 -4.02 0.44
N LEU A 256 8.16 -3.62 1.39
CA LEU A 256 7.83 -2.57 2.35
C LEU A 256 8.41 -1.23 1.89
N LEU A 257 7.69 -0.16 2.22
CA LEU A 257 8.14 1.21 2.01
C LEU A 257 7.90 2.01 3.28
N PHE A 258 8.98 2.51 3.85
CA PHE A 258 8.97 3.44 4.97
C PHE A 258 9.31 4.85 4.48
N VAL A 259 8.65 5.83 5.07
CA VAL A 259 8.80 7.24 4.75
C VAL A 259 9.33 7.96 5.98
N ASP A 260 10.48 8.62 5.85
CA ASP A 260 10.92 9.62 6.81
C ASP A 260 10.18 10.93 6.51
N PHE A 261 9.14 11.22 7.29
CA PHE A 261 8.34 12.43 7.12
C PHE A 261 9.07 13.71 7.54
N GLU A 262 10.20 13.62 8.23
CA GLU A 262 10.99 14.80 8.62
C GLU A 262 12.00 15.15 7.53
N ARG A 263 12.76 14.14 7.06
CA ARG A 263 13.89 14.32 6.14
C ARG A 263 13.53 14.12 4.67
N GLY A 264 12.45 13.38 4.40
CA GLY A 264 12.07 12.98 3.04
C GLY A 264 12.86 11.78 2.52
N ASP A 265 13.50 11.01 3.40
CA ASP A 265 14.14 9.74 3.06
C ASP A 265 13.07 8.67 2.77
N LEU A 266 13.38 7.78 1.83
CA LEU A 266 12.61 6.57 1.58
C LEU A 266 13.46 5.34 1.83
N LEU A 267 12.88 4.37 2.54
CA LEU A 267 13.51 3.08 2.79
C LEU A 267 12.60 1.98 2.20
N HIS A 268 13.07 1.36 1.14
CA HIS A 268 12.41 0.20 0.53
C HIS A 268 13.03 -1.07 1.08
N VAL A 269 12.20 -2.08 1.33
CA VAL A 269 12.63 -3.37 1.87
C VAL A 269 11.96 -4.50 1.09
N ALA A 270 12.75 -5.35 0.44
CA ALA A 270 12.28 -6.65 -0.03
C ALA A 270 12.42 -7.67 1.09
N ALA A 271 11.36 -8.40 1.38
CA ALA A 271 11.34 -9.38 2.46
C ALA A 271 10.45 -10.59 2.15
N ARG A 272 10.68 -11.66 2.90
CA ARG A 272 9.75 -12.79 3.02
C ARG A 272 8.97 -12.68 4.31
N ALA A 273 7.64 -12.64 4.19
CA ALA A 273 6.72 -12.54 5.29
C ALA A 273 6.40 -13.91 5.89
N GLU A 274 6.22 -13.93 7.21
CA GLU A 274 5.74 -15.05 7.98
C GLU A 274 4.60 -14.56 8.89
N ILE A 275 3.42 -15.16 8.75
CA ILE A 275 2.23 -14.79 9.54
C ILE A 275 2.19 -15.64 10.80
N VAL A 276 2.33 -15.00 11.96
CA VAL A 276 2.24 -15.63 13.28
C VAL A 276 0.88 -15.29 13.89
N TRP A 277 0.08 -16.32 14.15
CA TRP A 277 -1.34 -16.18 14.45
C TRP A 277 -1.66 -16.02 15.93
N ASP A 278 -0.85 -16.63 16.80
CA ASP A 278 -1.07 -16.71 18.23
C ASP A 278 0.27 -16.85 18.99
N GLY A 279 0.18 -16.85 20.32
CA GLY A 279 1.31 -17.05 21.22
C GLY A 279 2.01 -15.77 21.68
N PRO A 280 3.12 -15.91 22.43
CA PRO A 280 3.75 -14.81 23.15
C PRO A 280 4.18 -13.63 22.26
N LEU A 281 4.53 -13.91 21.00
CA LEU A 281 4.92 -12.88 20.05
C LEU A 281 3.74 -11.96 19.70
N VAL A 282 2.53 -12.51 19.52
CA VAL A 282 1.32 -11.72 19.25
C VAL A 282 0.92 -10.93 20.48
N GLU A 283 0.96 -11.57 21.65
CA GLU A 283 0.67 -10.94 22.94
C GLU A 283 1.61 -9.77 23.28
N SER A 284 2.83 -9.78 22.73
CA SER A 284 3.79 -8.67 22.88
C SER A 284 3.37 -7.36 22.19
N PHE A 285 2.36 -7.40 21.32
CA PHE A 285 1.79 -6.22 20.67
C PHE A 285 0.34 -6.02 21.11
N ALA A 286 0.10 -5.01 21.96
CA ALA A 286 -1.23 -4.68 22.43
C ALA A 286 -2.21 -4.43 21.26
N GLY A 287 -3.31 -5.17 21.24
CA GLY A 287 -4.37 -5.04 20.22
C GLY A 287 -4.08 -5.76 18.89
N ALA A 288 -2.93 -6.42 18.73
CA ALA A 288 -2.64 -7.23 17.55
C ALA A 288 -3.59 -8.44 17.47
N GLN A 289 -4.11 -8.73 16.28
CA GLN A 289 -4.88 -9.96 16.02
C GLN A 289 -4.01 -11.11 15.51
N ARG A 290 -2.77 -10.78 15.16
CA ARG A 290 -1.68 -11.59 14.63
C ARG A 290 -0.50 -10.64 14.38
N VAL A 291 0.67 -11.19 14.13
CA VAL A 291 1.84 -10.40 13.71
C VAL A 291 2.41 -10.96 12.42
N VAL A 292 3.12 -10.12 11.69
CA VAL A 292 3.86 -10.50 10.50
C VAL A 292 5.34 -10.25 10.77
N ARG A 293 6.15 -11.31 10.68
CA ARG A 293 7.60 -11.22 10.66
C ARG A 293 8.07 -11.08 9.22
N PHE A 294 9.00 -10.19 8.97
CA PHE A 294 9.58 -9.94 7.67
C PHE A 294 11.07 -10.28 7.73
N HIS A 295 11.48 -11.29 6.97
CA HIS A 295 12.85 -11.71 6.79
C HIS A 295 13.44 -10.99 5.59
N LEU A 296 14.33 -10.04 5.84
CA LEU A 296 14.87 -9.11 4.86
C LEU A 296 15.78 -9.81 3.85
N GLN A 297 15.64 -9.40 2.60
CA GLN A 297 16.47 -9.85 1.48
C GLN A 297 17.27 -8.68 0.89
N GLU A 298 16.63 -7.52 0.77
CA GLU A 298 17.27 -6.30 0.27
C GLU A 298 16.68 -5.08 0.97
N VAL A 299 17.54 -4.10 1.24
CA VAL A 299 17.21 -2.77 1.75
C VAL A 299 17.74 -1.74 0.76
N ARG A 300 16.89 -0.80 0.33
CA ARG A 300 17.28 0.34 -0.53
C ARG A 300 16.91 1.65 0.16
N ARG A 301 17.91 2.46 0.49
CA ARG A 301 17.72 3.79 1.09
C ARG A 301 17.99 4.89 0.07
N SER A 302 17.02 5.78 -0.09
CA SER A 302 17.13 6.99 -0.89
C SER A 302 16.96 8.21 0.01
N ALA A 303 18.02 9.00 0.18
CA ALA A 303 18.01 10.15 1.08
C ALA A 303 17.36 11.38 0.44
N ALA A 304 16.51 12.09 1.19
CA ALA A 304 15.87 13.35 0.81
C ALA A 304 15.20 13.35 -0.58
N VAL A 305 14.65 12.21 -1.02
CA VAL A 305 14.06 12.09 -2.36
C VAL A 305 12.60 12.52 -2.43
N LEU A 306 11.89 12.53 -1.29
CA LEU A 306 10.49 12.93 -1.23
C LEU A 306 10.39 14.47 -1.12
N PRO A 307 9.71 15.16 -2.06
CA PRO A 307 9.68 16.63 -2.15
C PRO A 307 8.63 17.25 -1.22
N PHE A 308 8.51 16.74 0.01
CA PHE A 308 7.55 17.22 0.98
C PHE A 308 8.23 17.54 2.32
N ARG A 309 7.70 18.56 2.97
CA ARG A 309 7.74 18.68 4.43
C ARG A 309 6.35 18.38 4.96
N TRP A 310 6.27 17.96 6.21
CA TRP A 310 5.03 17.54 6.81
C TRP A 310 4.79 18.33 8.08
N SER A 311 3.54 18.65 8.37
CA SER A 311 3.15 19.18 9.68
C SER A 311 3.54 18.21 10.80
N ALA A 312 3.50 18.71 12.04
CA ALA A 312 3.53 17.83 13.20
C ALA A 312 2.43 16.77 13.10
N VAL A 313 2.74 15.57 13.63
CA VAL A 313 1.82 14.43 13.60
C VAL A 313 0.69 14.62 14.62
N GLU A 314 -0.54 14.39 14.18
CA GLU A 314 -1.72 14.28 15.04
C GLU A 314 -2.14 12.80 15.13
N ARG A 315 -2.26 12.30 16.37
CA ARG A 315 -2.50 10.88 16.58
C ARG A 315 -3.83 10.41 16.01
N ALA A 316 -3.87 9.21 15.47
CA ALA A 316 -5.11 8.56 15.06
C ALA A 316 -5.99 8.32 16.31
N PRO A 317 -7.33 8.37 16.21
CA PRO A 317 -8.22 8.22 17.37
C PRO A 317 -8.05 6.91 18.15
N GLN A 318 -7.43 5.89 17.54
CA GLN A 318 -7.16 4.61 18.20
C GLN A 318 -5.96 4.67 19.17
N PHE A 319 -5.15 5.72 19.08
CA PHE A 319 -3.94 5.94 19.89
C PHE A 319 -3.98 7.26 20.66
N ALA A 320 -5.14 7.93 20.65
CA ALA A 320 -5.38 9.20 21.34
C ALA A 320 -5.76 8.95 22.80
#